data_AF-A0A441I2K5-F1
#
_entry.id   AF-A0A441I2K5-F1
#
_cell.length_a   1.000
_cell.length_b   1.000
_cell.length_c   1.000
_cell.angle_alpha   90.00
_cell.angle_beta   90.00
_cell.angle_gamma   90.00
#
_symmetry.space_group_name_H-M   'P 1'
#
loop_
_entity.id
_entity.type
_entity.pdbx_description
1 polymer ?
#
loop_
_entity_poly.entity_id
_entity_poly.type
_entity_poly.pdbx_seq_one_letter_code
_entity_poly.pdbx_strand_id
1 'polypeptide(L)' 'MNTDDPHLTIADLRVLYCVKGVKKHMDEAGLDFARFIKEGAKASELRGYGLDAQVDRAVAMIKARDAANG' A
#
# COMPACT_ATOMS: atom_id res chain seq x y z
N MET A 1 7.24 1.49 -19.66
CA MET A 1 5.81 1.17 -19.46
C MET A 1 5.69 0.59 -18.07
N ASN A 2 4.93 1.24 -17.17
CA ASN A 2 4.88 0.89 -15.76
C ASN A 2 3.91 -0.29 -15.58
N THR A 3 4.35 -1.50 -15.91
CA THR A 3 3.49 -2.70 -16.01
C THR A 3 3.16 -3.31 -14.63
N ASP A 4 3.79 -2.84 -13.55
CA ASP A 4 3.55 -3.31 -12.20
C ASP A 4 3.03 -2.17 -11.32
N ASP A 5 1.75 -1.85 -11.42
CA ASP A 5 1.05 -1.05 -10.42
C ASP A 5 0.29 -1.99 -9.48
N PRO A 6 0.96 -2.58 -8.47
CA PRO A 6 0.38 -3.63 -7.66
C PRO A 6 -0.76 -3.10 -6.82
N HIS A 7 -1.76 -3.97 -6.63
CA HIS A 7 -2.88 -3.72 -5.74
C HIS A 7 -2.43 -3.94 -4.30
N LEU A 8 -2.51 -2.90 -3.48
CA LEU A 8 -2.14 -2.93 -2.07
C LEU A 8 -3.37 -3.05 -1.19
N THR A 9 -3.24 -3.87 -0.15
CA THR A 9 -4.23 -4.02 0.91
C THR A 9 -3.63 -3.71 2.26
N ILE A 10 -4.46 -3.63 3.29
CA ILE A 10 -3.95 -3.49 4.66
C ILE A 10 -3.09 -4.68 5.09
N ALA A 11 -3.27 -5.86 4.48
CA ALA A 11 -2.43 -7.02 4.78
C ALA A 11 -0.97 -6.80 4.37
N ASP A 12 -0.74 -6.07 3.29
CA ASP A 12 0.59 -5.75 2.79
C ASP A 12 1.25 -4.65 3.64
N LEU A 13 0.46 -3.64 4.06
CA LEU A 13 0.96 -2.54 4.88
C LEU A 13 1.16 -2.93 6.35
N ARG A 14 0.32 -3.81 6.91
CA ARG A 14 0.36 -4.17 8.34
C ARG A 14 1.59 -4.99 8.75
N VAL A 15 2.31 -5.55 7.78
CA VAL A 15 3.59 -6.26 8.03
C VAL A 15 4.69 -5.29 8.40
N LEU A 16 4.63 -4.07 7.84
CA LEU A 16 5.66 -3.05 7.98
C LEU A 16 5.24 -1.94 8.96
N TYR A 17 3.94 -1.68 9.07
CA TYR A 17 3.40 -0.54 9.82
C TYR A 17 2.21 -0.97 10.68
N CYS A 18 1.97 -0.28 11.80
CA CYS A 18 0.76 -0.54 12.57
C CYS A 18 -0.47 0.00 11.83
N VAL A 19 -1.59 -0.76 11.86
CA VAL A 19 -2.85 -0.37 11.20
C VAL A 19 -3.32 1.03 11.64
N LYS A 20 -3.11 1.39 12.92
CA LYS A 20 -3.39 2.73 13.45
C LYS A 20 -2.56 3.83 12.77
N GLY A 21 -1.28 3.55 12.49
CA GLY A 21 -0.39 4.50 11.80
C GLY A 21 -0.78 4.68 10.34
N VAL A 22 -1.11 3.57 9.64
CA VAL A 22 -1.64 3.63 8.27
C VAL A 22 -2.93 4.44 8.22
N LYS A 23 -3.89 4.16 9.13
CA LYS A 23 -5.12 4.94 9.24
C LYS A 23 -4.85 6.43 9.43
N LYS A 24 -3.98 6.78 10.38
CA LYS A 24 -3.63 8.18 10.66
C LYS A 24 -3.08 8.87 9.40
N HIS A 25 -2.14 8.24 8.70
CA HIS A 25 -1.56 8.83 7.49
C HIS A 25 -2.57 8.94 6.34
N MET A 26 -3.46 7.96 6.18
CA MET A 26 -4.53 8.04 5.18
C MET A 26 -5.53 9.16 5.51
N ASP A 27 -5.92 9.29 6.79
CA ASP A 27 -6.79 10.38 7.24
C ASP A 27 -6.12 11.75 7.01
N GLU A 28 -4.83 11.89 7.33
CA GLU A 28 -4.03 13.11 7.09
C GLU A 28 -3.92 13.47 5.61
N ALA A 29 -3.91 12.45 4.75
CA ALA A 29 -3.87 12.59 3.30
C ALA A 29 -5.25 12.81 2.64
N GLY A 30 -6.34 12.75 3.42
CA GLY A 30 -7.70 12.81 2.89
C GLY A 30 -8.14 11.56 2.12
N LEU A 31 -7.45 10.44 2.31
CA LEU A 31 -7.80 9.15 1.72
C LEU A 31 -8.80 8.41 2.61
N ASP A 32 -9.79 7.76 1.99
CA ASP A 32 -10.78 6.97 2.71
C ASP A 32 -10.19 5.62 3.17
N PHE A 33 -9.77 5.56 4.44
CA PHE A 33 -9.26 4.35 5.06
C PHE A 33 -10.28 3.21 5.07
N ALA A 34 -11.58 3.49 5.24
CA ALA A 34 -12.61 2.46 5.28
C ALA A 34 -12.77 1.80 3.89
N ARG A 35 -12.75 2.63 2.84
CA ARG A 35 -12.72 2.14 1.46
C ARG A 35 -11.46 1.32 1.18
N PHE A 36 -10.29 1.81 1.60
CA PHE A 36 -9.02 1.07 1.42
C PHE A 36 -9.02 -0.29 2.11
N ILE A 37 -9.61 -0.41 3.31
CA ILE A 37 -9.70 -1.69 4.00
C ILE A 37 -10.57 -2.70 3.23
N LYS A 38 -11.63 -2.23 2.57
CA LYS A 38 -12.59 -3.08 1.86
C LYS A 38 -12.14 -3.43 0.45
N GLU A 39 -11.62 -2.45 -0.28
CA GLU A 39 -11.31 -2.56 -1.71
C GLU A 39 -9.81 -2.69 -1.98
N GLY A 40 -8.97 -2.26 -1.05
CA GLY A 40 -7.56 -1.95 -1.33
C GLY A 40 -7.42 -0.70 -2.19
N ALA A 41 -6.21 -0.44 -2.65
CA ALA A 41 -5.91 0.62 -3.61
C ALA A 41 -4.64 0.28 -4.38
N LYS A 42 -4.49 0.80 -5.59
CA LYS A 42 -3.24 0.66 -6.34
C LYS A 42 -2.12 1.46 -5.69
N ALA A 43 -0.88 1.00 -5.85
CA ALA A 43 0.28 1.73 -5.37
C ALA A 43 0.33 3.16 -5.92
N SER A 44 -0.01 3.37 -7.19
CA SER A 44 -0.09 4.71 -7.80
C SER A 44 -1.13 5.63 -7.16
N GLU A 45 -2.24 5.09 -6.64
CA GLU A 45 -3.31 5.85 -5.97
C GLU A 45 -2.90 6.29 -4.55
N LEU A 46 -1.95 5.58 -3.94
CA LEU A 46 -1.45 5.89 -2.59
C LEU A 46 -0.17 6.75 -2.64
N ARG A 47 0.53 6.79 -3.76
CA ARG A 47 1.71 7.65 -3.97
C ARG A 47 1.30 9.13 -4.06
N GLY A 48 2.20 10.01 -3.61
CA GLY A 48 1.97 11.45 -3.56
C GLY A 48 1.15 11.93 -2.37
N TYR A 49 0.67 11.00 -1.54
CA TYR A 49 -0.10 11.26 -0.32
C TYR A 49 0.74 11.12 0.96
N GLY A 50 2.07 11.12 0.86
CA GLY A 50 2.99 10.99 2.00
C GLY A 50 3.19 9.55 2.49
N LEU A 51 2.58 8.58 1.81
CA LEU A 51 2.73 7.14 2.06
C LEU A 51 3.82 6.51 1.18
N ASP A 52 4.56 7.28 0.39
CA ASP A 52 5.43 6.79 -0.69
C ASP A 52 6.45 5.75 -0.22
N ALA A 53 7.16 6.02 0.89
CA ALA A 53 8.12 5.08 1.45
C ALA A 53 7.46 3.77 1.94
N GLN A 54 6.21 3.83 2.40
CA GLN A 54 5.46 2.67 2.87
C GLN A 54 4.98 1.83 1.69
N VAL A 55 4.44 2.50 0.67
CA VAL A 55 3.98 1.93 -0.59
C VAL A 55 5.15 1.25 -1.31
N ASP A 56 6.30 1.90 -1.43
CA ASP A 56 7.47 1.35 -2.14
C ASP A 56 8.00 0.08 -1.47
N ARG A 57 8.01 0.03 -0.13
CA ARG A 57 8.39 -1.21 0.59
C ARG A 57 7.37 -2.32 0.41
N ALA A 58 6.07 -2.00 0.44
CA ALA A 58 5.03 -2.98 0.18
C ALA A 58 5.10 -3.53 -1.25
N VAL A 59 5.32 -2.67 -2.24
CA VAL A 59 5.57 -3.05 -3.64
C VAL A 59 6.77 -3.98 -3.76
N ALA A 60 7.89 -3.66 -3.10
CA ALA A 60 9.09 -4.49 -3.15
C ALA A 60 8.85 -5.90 -2.56
N MET A 61 8.10 -5.99 -1.45
CA MET A 61 7.72 -7.26 -0.83
C MET A 61 6.82 -8.11 -1.72
N ILE A 62 5.84 -7.50 -2.38
CA ILE A 62 4.95 -8.19 -3.33
C ILE A 62 5.77 -8.74 -4.49
N LYS A 63 6.64 -7.92 -5.09
CA LYS A 63 7.53 -8.36 -6.18
C LYS A 63 8.45 -9.50 -5.76
N ALA A 64 9.01 -9.43 -4.56
CA ALA A 64 9.86 -10.50 -4.02
C ALA A 64 9.09 -11.81 -3.79
N ARG A 65 7.85 -11.72 -3.27
CA ARG A 65 6.96 -12.88 -3.09
C ARG A 65 6.59 -13.51 -4.43
N ASP A 66 6.23 -12.69 -5.41
CA ASP A 66 5.81 -13.16 -6.72
C ASP A 66 6.98 -13.80 -7.48
N ALA A 67 8.20 -13.27 -7.32
CA ALA A 67 9.43 -13.88 -7.86
C ALA A 67 9.83 -15.19 -7.15
N ALA A 68 9.47 -15.37 -5.88
CA ALA A 68 9.78 -16.59 -5.12
C ALA A 68 8.76 -17.73 -5.33
N ASN A 69 7.56 -17.42 -5.81
CA ASN A 69 6.50 -18.38 -6.10
C ASN A 69 6.41 -18.74 -7.61
N GLY A 70 7.27 -18.15 -8.44
CA GLY A 70 7.35 -18.38 -9.88
C GLY A 70 8.42 -19.40 -10.28
#